data_AF-A0A645IVU5-F1
#
_entry.id   AF-A0A645IVU5-F1
#
_cell.length_a   1.000
_cell.length_b   1.000
_cell.length_c   1.000
_cell.angle_alpha   90.00
_cell.angle_beta   90.00
_cell.angle_gamma   90.00
#
_symmetry.space_group_name_H-M   'P 1'
#
loop_
_entity.id
_entity.type
_entity.pdbx_description
1 polymer ?
#
loop_
_entity_poly.entity_id
_entity_poly.type
_entity_poly.pdbx_seq_one_letter_code
_entity_poly.pdbx_strand_id
1 'polypeptide(L)'
;MNFHAFSRDVILAERIISRVESLPSFAEVKDTAKIPLMIIGAPVQEHKCGTPFYQINTVGMSLIGYNIRSHVFLMRIMGINNYFPAPPEIYRKLAPACMLFPNFPASGSIQIIDGVAVVKFSDFTHGQIRENNLKLKTSSQ
;
A
#
# COMPACT_ATOMS: atom_id res chain seq x y z
N MET A 1 -16.75 17.91 -5.59
CA MET A 1 -16.06 16.60 -5.49
C MET A 1 -16.22 15.90 -6.84
N ASN A 2 -15.13 15.49 -7.48
CA ASN A 2 -15.17 14.94 -8.83
C ASN A 2 -15.59 13.46 -8.75
N PHE A 3 -16.85 13.13 -9.07
CA PHE A 3 -17.45 11.80 -8.88
C PHE A 3 -16.63 10.65 -9.51
N HIS A 4 -15.98 10.91 -10.63
CA HIS A 4 -15.13 9.93 -11.32
C HIS A 4 -13.87 9.54 -10.55
N ALA A 5 -13.34 10.41 -9.67
CA ALA A 5 -12.20 10.05 -8.84
C ALA A 5 -12.64 9.02 -7.79
N PHE A 6 -13.69 9.32 -7.02
CA PHE A 6 -14.19 8.45 -5.96
C PHE A 6 -14.50 7.02 -6.42
N SER A 7 -15.16 6.84 -7.57
CA SER A 7 -15.46 5.51 -8.12
C SER A 7 -14.20 4.70 -8.45
N ARG A 8 -13.10 5.35 -8.86
CA ARG A 8 -11.82 4.68 -9.14
C ARG A 8 -11.10 4.30 -7.85
N ASP A 9 -11.18 5.13 -6.81
CA ASP A 9 -10.64 4.83 -5.47
C ASP A 9 -11.29 3.58 -4.89
N VAL A 10 -12.62 3.47 -5.02
CA VAL A 10 -13.40 2.30 -4.57
C VAL A 10 -12.94 1.03 -5.30
N ILE A 11 -12.87 1.06 -6.64
CA ILE A 11 -12.41 -0.09 -7.43
C ILE A 11 -10.99 -0.51 -7.05
N LEU A 12 -10.10 0.44 -6.80
CA LEU A 12 -8.74 0.14 -6.38
C LEU A 12 -8.71 -0.50 -4.98
N ALA A 13 -9.48 0.05 -4.03
CA ALA A 13 -9.61 -0.51 -2.69
C ALA A 13 -10.17 -1.94 -2.72
N GLU A 14 -11.22 -2.20 -3.52
CA GLU A 14 -11.78 -3.54 -3.72
C GLU A 14 -10.73 -4.52 -4.26
N ARG A 15 -9.94 -4.11 -5.26
CA ARG A 15 -8.88 -4.95 -5.83
C ARG A 15 -7.79 -5.28 -4.80
N ILE A 16 -7.42 -4.32 -3.97
CA ILE A 16 -6.43 -4.53 -2.90
C ILE A 16 -6.99 -5.52 -1.88
N ILE A 17 -8.21 -5.30 -1.41
CA ILE A 17 -8.85 -6.12 -0.37
C ILE A 17 -9.06 -7.53 -0.89
N SER A 18 -9.65 -7.68 -2.07
CA SER A 18 -9.84 -8.98 -2.72
C SER A 18 -8.50 -9.73 -2.87
N ARG A 19 -7.41 -9.03 -3.22
CA ARG A 19 -6.10 -9.66 -3.32
C ARG A 19 -5.55 -10.05 -1.95
N VAL A 20 -5.67 -9.20 -0.92
CA VAL A 20 -5.29 -9.52 0.46
C VAL A 20 -6.05 -10.76 0.94
N GLU A 21 -7.37 -10.78 0.79
CA GLU A 21 -8.26 -11.86 1.24
C GLU A 21 -8.04 -13.17 0.48
N SER A 22 -7.53 -13.11 -0.74
CA SER A 22 -7.17 -14.28 -1.54
C SER A 22 -5.83 -14.93 -1.16
N LEU A 23 -5.00 -14.26 -0.35
CA LEU A 23 -3.71 -14.81 0.06
C LEU A 23 -3.92 -15.99 1.01
N PRO A 24 -3.17 -17.11 0.87
CA PRO A 24 -3.24 -18.22 1.82
C PRO A 24 -2.98 -17.79 3.28
N SER A 25 -2.05 -16.85 3.48
CA SER A 25 -1.72 -16.28 4.80
C SER A 25 -2.82 -15.39 5.38
N PHE A 26 -3.88 -15.06 4.62
CA PHE A 26 -5.01 -14.32 5.15
C PHE A 26 -5.79 -15.12 6.20
N ALA A 27 -5.73 -16.45 6.14
CA ALA A 27 -6.31 -17.32 7.15
C ALA A 27 -5.79 -17.03 8.56
N GLU A 28 -4.57 -16.49 8.69
CA GLU A 28 -3.93 -16.15 9.97
C GLU A 28 -4.50 -14.86 10.60
N VAL A 29 -5.11 -13.98 9.80
CA VAL A 29 -5.56 -12.65 10.24
C VAL A 29 -7.06 -12.42 10.05
N LYS A 30 -7.77 -13.29 9.33
CA LYS A 30 -9.20 -13.10 8.97
C LYS A 30 -10.13 -12.89 10.18
N ASP A 31 -9.82 -13.53 11.31
CA ASP A 31 -10.63 -13.48 12.54
C ASP A 31 -10.17 -12.38 13.50
N THR A 32 -9.11 -11.64 13.13
CA THR A 32 -8.64 -10.51 13.93
C THR A 32 -9.58 -9.32 13.74
N ALA A 33 -10.01 -8.73 14.86
CA ALA A 33 -10.86 -7.54 14.84
C ALA A 33 -10.16 -6.30 14.21
N LYS A 34 -8.83 -6.36 14.07
CA LYS A 34 -7.99 -5.27 13.62
C LYS A 34 -6.79 -5.81 12.83
N ILE A 35 -6.80 -5.61 11.52
CA ILE A 35 -5.73 -5.95 10.58
C ILE A 35 -4.92 -4.68 10.28
N PRO A 36 -3.65 -4.60 10.70
CA PRO A 36 -2.80 -3.46 10.37
C PRO A 36 -2.50 -3.44 8.86
N LEU A 37 -2.65 -2.28 8.24
CA LEU A 37 -2.39 -2.04 6.83
C LEU A 37 -1.18 -1.10 6.67
N MET A 38 -0.17 -1.57 5.95
CA MET A 38 1.02 -0.82 5.59
C MET A 38 1.04 -0.56 4.08
N ILE A 39 1.27 0.70 3.70
CA ILE A 39 1.36 1.11 2.30
C ILE A 39 2.75 1.68 2.02
N ILE A 40 3.40 1.15 0.99
CA ILE A 40 4.74 1.56 0.56
C ILE A 40 4.64 2.25 -0.80
N GLY A 41 5.29 3.41 -0.89
CA GLY A 41 5.44 4.17 -2.12
C GLY A 41 5.41 5.68 -1.91
N ALA A 42 5.68 6.43 -2.99
CA ALA A 42 5.84 7.89 -2.96
C ALA A 42 4.51 8.66 -3.11
N PRO A 43 4.29 9.74 -2.31
CA PRO A 43 3.30 10.76 -2.60
C PRO A 43 3.74 11.66 -3.77
N VAL A 44 2.78 12.09 -4.60
CA VAL A 44 3.02 12.79 -5.89
C VAL A 44 3.81 14.11 -5.79
N GLN A 45 3.92 14.73 -4.60
CA GLN A 45 4.42 16.11 -4.49
C GLN A 45 5.88 16.31 -4.91
N GLU A 46 6.71 15.26 -5.01
CA GLU A 46 8.12 15.39 -5.41
C GLU A 46 8.39 15.19 -6.91
N HIS A 47 7.39 14.84 -7.72
CA HIS A 47 7.56 14.72 -9.17
C HIS A 47 6.80 15.83 -9.91
N LYS A 48 7.54 16.68 -10.65
CA LYS A 48 7.02 17.62 -11.68
C LYS A 48 6.33 16.91 -12.87
N CYS A 49 5.94 15.65 -12.70
CA CYS A 49 5.21 14.86 -13.68
C CYS A 49 3.84 14.61 -13.07
N GLY A 50 2.78 15.14 -13.70
CA GLY A 50 1.41 15.11 -13.18
C GLY A 50 0.77 13.73 -13.00
N THR A 51 1.54 12.64 -13.05
CA THR A 51 1.05 11.27 -12.99
C THR A 51 2.13 10.30 -12.48
N PRO A 52 1.94 9.66 -11.31
CA PRO A 52 2.80 8.57 -10.87
C PRO A 52 2.12 7.21 -11.05
N PHE A 53 1.98 6.74 -12.29
CA PHE A 53 1.75 5.33 -12.68
C PHE A 53 2.16 5.20 -14.15
N TYR A 54 3.31 4.59 -14.46
CA TYR A 54 3.83 4.58 -15.84
C TYR A 54 3.43 3.35 -16.67
N GLN A 55 2.36 2.61 -16.31
CA GLN A 55 1.94 1.45 -17.09
C GLN A 55 0.42 1.33 -17.31
N ILE A 56 0.08 1.20 -18.59
CA ILE A 56 -1.25 0.90 -19.16
C ILE A 56 -1.85 -0.30 -18.41
N ASN A 57 -3.10 -0.17 -17.93
CA ASN A 57 -3.91 -1.14 -17.16
C ASN A 57 -3.85 -1.09 -15.62
N THR A 58 -3.22 -0.09 -15.02
CA THR A 58 -3.41 0.24 -13.59
C THR A 58 -4.45 1.35 -13.42
N VAL A 59 -5.39 1.19 -12.48
CA VAL A 59 -6.52 2.12 -12.28
C VAL A 59 -5.99 3.51 -11.89
N GLY A 60 -6.18 4.48 -12.78
CA GLY A 60 -5.58 5.82 -12.70
C GLY A 60 -6.36 6.84 -11.87
N MET A 61 -6.09 6.83 -10.56
CA MET A 61 -6.36 7.84 -9.49
C MET A 61 -7.77 7.81 -8.85
N SER A 62 -7.94 7.72 -7.52
CA SER A 62 -7.21 8.24 -6.34
C SER A 62 -7.32 7.25 -5.12
N LEU A 63 -6.78 7.59 -3.94
CA LEU A 63 -7.12 7.08 -2.57
C LEU A 63 -6.89 8.28 -1.64
N ILE A 64 -7.67 9.33 -1.93
CA ILE A 64 -7.52 10.77 -1.69
C ILE A 64 -6.29 11.21 -0.86
N GLY A 65 -5.17 11.46 -1.55
CA GLY A 65 -4.13 12.43 -1.12
C GLY A 65 -2.90 11.94 -0.32
N TYR A 66 -2.63 10.63 -0.25
CA TYR A 66 -1.47 10.04 0.45
C TYR A 66 -1.42 10.25 1.97
N ASN A 67 -2.36 9.60 2.65
CA ASN A 67 -2.21 9.18 4.03
C ASN A 67 -2.84 7.79 4.16
N ILE A 68 -2.19 6.84 4.82
CA ILE A 68 -2.77 5.54 5.18
C ILE A 68 -4.13 5.71 5.88
N ARG A 69 -4.32 6.82 6.60
CA ARG A 69 -5.61 7.20 7.19
C ARG A 69 -6.70 7.44 6.15
N SER A 70 -6.39 8.05 5.00
CA SER A 70 -7.36 8.25 3.91
C SER A 70 -7.79 6.92 3.28
N HIS A 71 -6.85 5.97 3.16
CA HIS A 71 -7.12 4.64 2.63
C HIS A 71 -8.05 3.86 3.55
N VAL A 72 -7.70 3.82 4.84
CA VAL A 72 -8.54 3.19 5.87
C VAL A 72 -9.89 3.89 5.99
N PHE A 73 -9.94 5.22 5.86
CA PHE A 73 -11.20 5.96 5.87
C PHE A 73 -12.10 5.56 4.69
N LEU A 74 -11.55 5.42 3.49
CA LEU A 74 -12.32 4.93 2.35
C LEU A 74 -12.83 3.50 2.58
N MET A 75 -11.98 2.60 3.09
CA MET A 75 -12.39 1.23 3.43
C MET A 75 -13.56 1.23 4.42
N ARG A 76 -13.53 2.09 5.44
CA ARG A 76 -14.65 2.26 6.38
C ARG A 76 -15.92 2.75 5.72
N ILE A 77 -15.83 3.72 4.80
CA ILE A 77 -16.99 4.18 4.02
C ILE A 77 -17.59 3.03 3.21
N MET A 78 -16.75 2.11 2.72
CA MET A 78 -17.18 0.90 2.01
C MET A 78 -17.72 -0.21 2.94
N GLY A 79 -17.79 0.02 4.26
CA GLY A 79 -18.25 -0.97 5.24
C GLY A 79 -17.17 -1.93 5.75
N ILE A 80 -15.91 -1.72 5.35
CA ILE A 80 -14.79 -2.60 5.68
C ILE A 80 -14.01 -1.99 6.85
N ASN A 81 -14.38 -2.44 8.06
CA ASN A 81 -13.93 -1.80 9.30
C ASN A 81 -12.73 -2.47 9.98
N ASN A 82 -12.32 -3.64 9.48
CA ASN A 82 -11.29 -4.44 10.12
C ASN A 82 -9.88 -3.89 9.87
N TYR A 83 -9.67 -3.06 8.86
CA TYR A 83 -8.35 -2.48 8.57
C TYR A 83 -8.07 -1.21 9.37
N PHE A 84 -6.82 -1.04 9.79
CA PHE A 84 -6.35 0.20 10.41
C PHE A 84 -4.90 0.52 10.00
N PRO A 85 -4.44 1.78 10.13
CA PRO A 85 -3.09 2.14 9.77
C PRO A 85 -2.05 1.40 10.61
N ALA A 86 -1.08 0.75 9.96
CA ALA A 86 0.06 0.17 10.67
C ALA A 86 0.81 1.26 11.45
N PRO A 87 1.15 1.03 12.73
CA PRO A 87 1.95 1.97 13.51
C PRO A 87 3.36 2.18 12.93
N PRO A 88 4.01 3.32 13.23
CA PRO A 88 5.36 3.63 12.72
C PRO A 88 6.43 2.58 13.10
N GLU A 89 6.30 1.93 14.25
CA GLU A 89 7.20 0.86 14.68
C GLU A 89 7.11 -0.39 13.78
N ILE A 90 5.91 -0.74 13.34
CA ILE A 90 5.69 -1.83 12.38
C ILE A 90 6.32 -1.46 11.03
N TYR A 91 6.13 -0.21 10.61
CA TYR A 91 6.73 0.27 9.36
C TYR A 91 8.25 0.13 9.37
N ARG A 92 8.92 0.59 10.44
CA ARG A 92 10.37 0.47 10.62
C ARG A 92 10.85 -0.99 10.63
N LYS A 93 10.09 -1.88 11.26
CA LYS A 93 10.40 -3.31 11.34
C LYS A 93 10.30 -3.99 9.96
N LEU A 94 9.24 -3.72 9.21
CA LEU A 94 8.93 -4.46 7.98
C LEU A 94 9.50 -3.82 6.71
N ALA A 95 9.76 -2.52 6.71
CA ALA A 95 10.27 -1.79 5.54
C ALA A 95 11.51 -2.44 4.88
N PRO A 96 12.53 -2.93 5.63
CA PRO A 96 13.68 -3.62 5.03
C PRO A 96 13.30 -4.86 4.22
N ALA A 97 12.36 -5.67 4.70
CA ALA A 97 11.91 -6.88 4.02
C ALA A 97 11.12 -6.55 2.75
N CYS A 98 10.38 -5.45 2.77
CA CYS A 98 9.52 -5.04 1.65
C CYS A 98 10.28 -4.33 0.51
N MET A 99 11.56 -4.01 0.69
CA MET A 99 12.40 -3.39 -0.35
C MET A 99 12.38 -4.18 -1.66
N LEU A 100 12.43 -5.52 -1.54
CA LEU A 100 12.51 -6.45 -2.68
C LEU A 100 11.14 -6.78 -3.27
N PHE A 101 10.06 -6.25 -2.72
CA PHE A 101 8.73 -6.55 -3.25
C PHE A 101 8.57 -5.88 -4.61
N PRO A 102 7.88 -6.53 -5.55
CA PRO A 102 7.53 -5.89 -6.80
C PRO A 102 6.43 -4.84 -6.55
N ASN A 103 6.30 -3.90 -7.48
CA ASN A 103 5.30 -2.84 -7.40
C ASN A 103 3.95 -3.36 -7.92
N PHE A 104 2.86 -2.91 -7.31
CA PHE A 104 1.51 -3.20 -7.77
C PHE A 104 1.34 -2.75 -9.24
N PRO A 105 0.74 -3.57 -10.12
CA PRO A 105 -0.15 -4.70 -9.85
C PRO A 105 0.51 -6.08 -9.88
N ALA A 106 1.84 -6.16 -9.92
CA ALA A 106 2.56 -7.43 -10.05
C ALA A 106 2.25 -8.40 -8.90
N SER A 107 2.36 -9.70 -9.17
CA SER A 107 2.24 -10.73 -8.12
C SER A 107 3.32 -10.52 -7.05
N GLY A 108 2.96 -10.63 -5.77
CA GLY A 108 3.87 -10.38 -4.64
C GLY A 108 3.97 -8.91 -4.19
N SER A 109 3.29 -7.98 -4.87
CA SER A 109 3.17 -6.57 -4.42
C SER A 109 2.24 -6.39 -3.21
N ILE A 110 1.43 -7.41 -2.91
CA ILE A 110 0.57 -7.49 -1.74
C ILE A 110 0.89 -8.77 -1.00
N GLN A 111 1.19 -8.66 0.30
CA GLN A 111 1.52 -9.80 1.16
C GLN A 111 1.01 -9.57 2.58
N ILE A 112 0.98 -10.64 3.38
CA ILE A 112 0.77 -10.57 4.82
C ILE A 112 2.06 -11.00 5.49
N ILE A 113 2.62 -10.13 6.33
CA ILE A 113 3.88 -10.36 7.02
C ILE A 113 3.66 -10.03 8.49
N ASP A 114 3.93 -10.97 9.39
CA ASP A 114 3.75 -10.79 10.84
C ASP A 114 2.34 -10.25 11.20
N GLY A 115 1.31 -10.72 10.50
CA GLY A 115 -0.08 -10.27 10.69
C GLY A 115 -0.43 -8.91 10.08
N VAL A 116 0.48 -8.29 9.31
CA VAL A 116 0.31 -6.98 8.68
C VAL A 116 0.04 -7.16 7.19
N ALA A 117 -1.07 -6.59 6.70
CA ALA A 117 -1.31 -6.47 5.27
C ALA A 117 -0.40 -5.39 4.69
N VAL A 118 0.52 -5.77 3.81
CA VAL A 118 1.46 -4.87 3.15
C VAL A 118 1.08 -4.72 1.69
N VAL A 119 1.02 -3.48 1.20
CA VAL A 119 0.78 -3.13 -0.21
C VAL A 119 1.90 -2.22 -0.69
N LYS A 120 2.66 -2.65 -1.71
CA LYS A 120 3.72 -1.85 -2.34
C LYS A 120 3.25 -1.32 -3.70
N PHE A 121 3.07 -0.01 -3.79
CA PHE A 121 2.70 0.66 -5.04
C PHE A 121 3.90 1.14 -5.85
N SER A 122 4.97 1.57 -5.17
CA SER A 122 6.20 2.02 -5.80
C SER A 122 7.39 1.72 -4.91
N ASP A 123 8.58 2.03 -5.40
CA ASP A 123 9.78 2.03 -4.58
C ASP A 123 9.69 3.09 -3.47
N PHE A 124 10.50 2.87 -2.43
CA PHE A 124 10.58 3.77 -1.28
C PHE A 124 11.15 5.12 -1.70
N THR A 125 10.58 6.21 -1.16
CA THR A 125 11.17 7.54 -1.33
C THR A 125 12.49 7.66 -0.58
N HIS A 126 13.33 8.63 -0.97
CA HIS A 126 14.53 8.96 -0.21
C HIS A 126 14.23 9.32 1.26
N GLY A 127 13.11 10.01 1.51
CA GLY A 127 12.62 10.29 2.86
C GLY A 127 12.34 9.01 3.65
N GLN A 128 11.59 8.06 3.07
CA GLN A 128 11.29 6.78 3.70
C GLN A 128 12.55 5.92 3.92
N ILE A 129 13.49 5.93 2.97
CA ILE A 129 14.79 5.26 3.09
C ILE A 129 15.56 5.82 4.29
N ARG A 130 15.62 7.15 4.42
CA ARG A 130 16.32 7.82 5.51
C ARG A 130 15.63 7.60 6.86
N GLU A 131 14.32 7.80 6.94
CA GLU A 131 13.51 7.65 8.17
C GLU A 131 13.53 6.23 8.73
N ASN A 132 13.62 5.23 7.84
CA ASN A 132 13.61 3.82 8.22
C ASN A 132 15.00 3.17 8.15
N ASN A 133 16.07 3.96 7.99
CA ASN A 133 17.46 3.48 7.88
C ASN A 133 17.64 2.32 6.89
N LEU A 134 16.95 2.40 5.74
CA LEU A 134 16.99 1.36 4.72
C LEU A 134 18.31 1.46 3.95
N LYS A 135 18.97 0.31 3.76
CA LYS A 135 20.13 0.21 2.86
C LYS A 135 19.63 -0.18 1.48
N LEU A 136 19.76 0.71 0.51
CA LEU A 136 19.63 0.33 -0.90
C LEU A 136 20.67 -0.75 -1.17
N LYS A 137 20.25 -1.95 -1.56
CA LYS A 137 21.20 -2.93 -2.10
C LYS A 137 21.70 -2.34 -3.41
N THR A 138 22.94 -1.83 -3.41
CA THR A 138 23.67 -1.61 -4.64
C THR A 138 23.79 -2.98 -5.30
N SER A 139 23.17 -3.15 -6.46
CA SER A 139 23.45 -4.29 -7.32
C SER A 139 24.95 -4.28 -7.60
N SER A 140 25.70 -5.16 -6.95
CA SER A 140 27.07 -5.47 -7.37
C SER A 140 26.97 -6.05 -8.77
N GLN A 141 27.47 -5.29 -9.74
CA GLN A 141 27.82 -5.79 -11.07
C GLN A 141 28.96 -6.81 -10.95
#